data_AF-A0A524F8K6-F1
#
_entry.id   AF-A0A524F8K6-F1
#
_cell.length_a   1.000
_cell.length_b   1.000
_cell.length_c   1.000
_cell.angle_alpha   90.00
_cell.angle_beta   90.00
_cell.angle_gamma   90.00
#
_symmetry.space_group_name_H-M   'P 1'
#
loop_
_entity.id
_entity.type
_entity.pdbx_description
1 polymer ?
#
loop_
_entity_poly.entity_id
_entity_poly.type
_entity_poly.pdbx_seq_one_letter_code
_entity_poly.pdbx_strand_id
1 'polypeptide(L)'
;MSWMDSIWFYPYIITAGIIFTFYIIFIILIIKKYIVINKGLEKKDYLPLIYGLVFISLLIGRIFSMIFDITTDYNPANYTEEDYFWWRIGISFQILAFALFFIVLEMRVMKGRDKYIPLILYFAFYLYGLITEQVIYIMLALIFAAWIPIAYLYVAIQSDGNVRKRALLISFGIIIFMLAAILMSSVVIRALGMETLQMHFTANIMKIIAINLLYFGYK
;
A
#
# COMPACT_ATOMS: atom_id res chain seq x y z
N MET A 1 19.03 18.09 17.72
CA MET A 1 19.72 16.79 17.61
C MET A 1 19.36 16.25 16.24
N SER A 2 20.34 15.92 15.40
CA SER A 2 20.05 15.41 14.06
C SER A 2 19.34 14.07 14.19
N TRP A 3 18.33 13.78 13.38
CA TRP A 3 17.73 12.45 13.30
C TRP A 3 18.73 11.34 13.01
N MET A 4 19.85 11.66 12.35
CA MET A 4 20.96 10.73 12.13
C MET A 4 21.63 10.29 13.44
N ASP A 5 21.51 11.10 14.49
CA ASP A 5 22.04 10.81 15.83
C ASP A 5 21.09 9.94 16.66
N SER A 6 19.86 9.66 16.16
CA SER A 6 18.90 8.79 16.83
C SER A 6 19.33 7.33 16.75
N ILE A 7 19.20 6.61 17.88
CA ILE A 7 19.43 5.15 17.93
C ILE A 7 18.51 4.38 16.97
N TRP A 8 17.38 4.98 16.56
CA TRP A 8 16.40 4.38 15.66
C TRP A 8 16.72 4.58 14.17
N PHE A 9 17.70 5.41 13.83
CA PHE A 9 18.06 5.69 12.44
C PHE A 9 18.53 4.45 11.69
N TYR A 10 19.56 3.74 12.20
CA TYR A 10 20.07 2.54 11.54
C TYR A 10 19.03 1.40 11.45
N PRO A 11 18.28 1.06 12.52
CA PRO A 11 17.17 0.10 12.43
C PRO A 11 16.13 0.49 11.36
N TYR A 12 15.78 1.77 11.26
CA TYR A 12 14.86 2.26 10.24
C TYR A 12 15.43 2.05 8.83
N ILE A 13 16.67 2.45 8.55
CA ILE A 13 17.29 2.28 7.23
C ILE A 13 17.40 0.80 6.83
N ILE A 14 17.79 -0.07 7.77
CA ILE A 14 17.88 -1.51 7.54
C ILE A 14 16.51 -2.08 7.20
N THR A 15 15.48 -1.76 7.98
CA THR A 15 14.12 -2.26 7.72
C THR A 15 13.53 -1.72 6.42
N ALA A 16 13.81 -0.47 6.06
CA ALA A 16 13.43 0.10 4.76
C ALA A 16 14.11 -0.65 3.61
N GLY A 17 15.42 -0.93 3.72
CA GLY A 17 16.18 -1.73 2.76
C GLY A 17 15.58 -3.12 2.56
N ILE A 18 15.25 -3.81 3.66
CA ILE A 18 14.60 -5.13 3.64
C ILE A 18 13.26 -5.07 2.89
N ILE A 19 12.42 -4.07 3.18
CA ILE A 19 11.14 -3.87 2.50
C ILE A 19 11.33 -3.71 0.99
N PHE A 20 12.29 -2.88 0.57
CA PHE A 20 12.59 -2.68 -0.85
C PHE A 20 13.03 -3.99 -1.52
N THR A 21 13.89 -4.77 -0.86
CA THR A 21 14.28 -6.10 -1.35
C THR A 21 13.06 -7.01 -1.51
N PHE A 22 12.14 -7.07 -0.54
CA PHE A 22 10.93 -7.86 -0.64
C PHE A 22 10.03 -7.41 -1.80
N TYR A 23 9.83 -6.10 -1.98
CA TYR A 23 9.07 -5.58 -3.12
C TYR A 23 9.69 -6.03 -4.45
N ILE A 24 11.00 -5.86 -4.64
CA ILE A 24 11.69 -6.22 -5.88
C ILE A 24 11.55 -7.72 -6.16
N ILE A 25 11.82 -8.57 -5.16
CA ILE A 25 11.69 -10.03 -5.31
C ILE A 25 10.27 -10.40 -5.70
N PHE A 26 9.26 -9.81 -5.06
CA PHE A 26 7.86 -10.15 -5.36
C PHE A 26 7.41 -9.67 -6.73
N ILE A 27 7.83 -8.48 -7.15
CA ILE A 27 7.60 -7.98 -8.51
C ILE A 27 8.16 -8.97 -9.53
N ILE A 28 9.41 -9.42 -9.36
CA ILE A 28 10.05 -10.40 -10.24
C ILE A 28 9.26 -11.72 -10.26
N LEU A 29 8.87 -12.24 -9.11
CA LEU A 29 8.12 -13.50 -9.00
C LEU A 29 6.73 -13.42 -9.67
N ILE A 30 6.04 -12.29 -9.50
CA ILE A 30 4.72 -12.05 -10.10
C ILE A 30 4.84 -11.93 -11.63
N ILE A 31 5.82 -11.18 -12.14
CA ILE A 31 6.08 -11.05 -13.58
C ILE A 31 6.44 -12.41 -14.18
N LYS A 32 7.29 -13.20 -13.50
CA LYS A 32 7.62 -14.55 -13.94
C LYS A 32 6.38 -15.44 -14.00
N LYS A 33 5.51 -15.39 -12.98
CA LYS A 33 4.24 -16.13 -12.96
C LYS A 33 3.31 -15.69 -14.11
N TYR A 34 3.22 -14.39 -14.40
CA TYR A 34 2.46 -13.86 -15.55
C TYR A 34 2.95 -14.46 -16.88
N ILE A 35 4.26 -14.48 -17.10
CA ILE A 35 4.87 -15.02 -18.33
C ILE A 35 4.56 -16.52 -18.46
N VAL A 36 4.67 -17.28 -17.38
CA VAL A 36 4.41 -18.73 -17.37
C VAL A 36 2.94 -19.03 -17.64
N ILE A 37 2.01 -18.35 -16.95
CA ILE A 37 0.56 -18.59 -17.11
C ILE A 37 0.11 -18.26 -18.52
N ASN A 38 0.63 -17.19 -19.13
CA ASN A 38 0.19 -16.72 -20.43
C ASN A 38 0.93 -17.34 -21.61
N LYS A 39 1.86 -18.26 -21.36
CA LYS A 39 2.60 -18.92 -22.43
C LYS A 39 1.66 -19.86 -23.18
N GLY A 40 1.38 -19.53 -24.44
CA GLY A 40 0.55 -20.36 -25.32
C GLY A 40 -0.96 -20.20 -25.13
N LEU A 41 -1.43 -19.19 -24.37
CA LEU A 41 -2.85 -18.87 -24.28
C LEU A 41 -3.25 -17.86 -25.36
N GLU A 42 -4.35 -18.12 -26.06
CA GLU A 42 -4.97 -17.18 -27.01
C GLU A 42 -5.52 -15.92 -26.31
N LYS A 43 -6.06 -16.09 -25.10
CA LYS A 43 -6.55 -15.00 -24.25
C LYS A 43 -5.71 -14.89 -23.00
N LYS A 44 -5.04 -13.75 -22.82
CA LYS A 44 -4.13 -13.51 -21.69
C LYS A 44 -4.89 -13.21 -20.40
N ASP A 45 -4.48 -13.84 -19.30
CA ASP A 45 -4.80 -13.45 -17.93
C ASP A 45 -3.86 -12.33 -17.49
N TYR A 46 -4.36 -11.10 -17.50
CA TYR A 46 -3.63 -9.90 -17.09
C TYR A 46 -3.62 -9.68 -15.58
N LEU A 47 -4.33 -10.48 -14.80
CA LEU A 47 -4.43 -10.22 -13.36
C LEU A 47 -3.09 -10.31 -12.63
N PRO A 48 -2.20 -11.29 -12.90
CA PRO A 48 -0.84 -11.27 -12.36
C PRO A 48 -0.11 -9.95 -12.66
N LEU A 49 -0.27 -9.40 -13.86
CA LEU A 49 0.36 -8.14 -14.24
C LEU A 49 -0.19 -6.97 -13.41
N ILE A 50 -1.51 -6.90 -13.19
CA ILE A 50 -2.14 -5.87 -12.36
C ILE A 50 -1.61 -5.95 -10.92
N TYR A 51 -1.49 -7.15 -10.34
CA TYR A 51 -0.84 -7.33 -9.04
C TYR A 51 0.62 -6.86 -9.05
N GLY A 52 1.37 -7.14 -10.12
CA GLY A 52 2.74 -6.64 -10.27
C GLY A 52 2.79 -5.11 -10.25
N LEU A 53 1.88 -4.45 -10.98
CA LEU A 53 1.75 -3.00 -11.02
C LEU A 53 1.38 -2.39 -9.67
N VAL A 54 0.57 -3.08 -8.85
CA VAL A 54 0.29 -2.67 -7.45
C VAL A 54 1.59 -2.59 -6.67
N PHE A 55 2.40 -3.65 -6.66
CA PHE A 55 3.65 -3.67 -5.89
C PHE A 55 4.69 -2.68 -6.44
N ILE A 56 4.77 -2.50 -7.76
CA ILE A 56 5.61 -1.46 -8.38
C ILE A 56 5.18 -0.08 -7.90
N SER A 57 3.87 0.20 -7.91
CA SER A 57 3.34 1.50 -7.51
C SER A 57 3.58 1.76 -6.02
N LEU A 58 3.40 0.77 -5.15
CA LEU A 58 3.74 0.87 -3.72
C LEU A 58 5.25 1.11 -3.50
N LEU A 59 6.11 0.42 -4.25
CA LEU A 59 7.56 0.57 -4.18
C LEU A 59 7.97 2.00 -4.58
N ILE A 60 7.55 2.47 -5.74
CA ILE A 60 7.87 3.82 -6.23
C ILE A 60 7.31 4.88 -5.27
N GLY A 61 6.06 4.72 -4.83
CA GLY A 61 5.45 5.63 -3.87
C GLY A 61 6.22 5.70 -2.55
N ARG A 62 6.75 4.56 -2.07
CA ARG A 62 7.57 4.55 -0.85
C ARG A 62 8.95 5.18 -1.05
N ILE A 63 9.58 5.01 -2.21
CA ILE A 63 10.86 5.66 -2.53
C ILE A 63 10.70 7.19 -2.43
N PHE A 64 9.70 7.76 -3.09
CA PHE A 64 9.44 9.20 -3.03
C PHE A 64 9.04 9.68 -1.63
N SER A 65 8.23 8.90 -0.91
CA SER A 65 7.91 9.22 0.49
C SER A 65 9.16 9.20 1.37
N MET A 66 10.12 8.30 1.12
CA MET A 66 11.37 8.24 1.86
C MET A 66 12.31 9.39 1.52
N ILE A 67 12.33 9.86 0.27
CA ILE A 67 13.03 11.08 -0.12
C ILE A 67 12.45 12.26 0.66
N PHE A 68 11.13 12.45 0.64
CA PHE A 68 10.44 13.46 1.43
C PHE A 68 10.75 13.38 2.94
N ASP A 69 10.66 12.17 3.50
CA ASP A 69 10.96 11.89 4.90
C ASP A 69 12.39 12.34 5.27
N ILE A 70 13.37 12.08 4.39
CA ILE A 70 14.80 12.43 4.58
C ILE A 70 15.04 13.93 4.40
N THR A 71 14.47 14.56 3.36
CA THR A 71 14.70 16.00 3.09
C THR A 71 14.09 16.88 4.16
N THR A 72 12.97 16.45 4.75
CA THR A 72 12.26 17.21 5.78
C THR A 72 12.70 16.91 7.21
N ASP A 73 13.63 15.97 7.42
CA ASP A 73 14.04 15.52 8.75
C ASP A 73 12.82 15.09 9.61
N TYR A 74 11.82 14.48 8.96
CA TYR A 74 10.56 14.08 9.61
C TYR A 74 9.86 15.19 10.41
N ASN A 75 10.18 16.46 10.15
CA ASN A 75 9.76 17.59 10.96
C ASN A 75 8.83 18.50 10.13
N PRO A 76 7.55 18.60 10.49
CA PRO A 76 6.60 19.49 9.81
C PRO A 76 7.02 20.95 9.71
N ALA A 77 7.88 21.42 10.63
CA ALA A 77 8.40 22.79 10.59
C ALA A 77 9.35 23.05 9.41
N ASN A 78 9.93 21.99 8.82
CA ASN A 78 10.89 22.07 7.73
C ASN A 78 10.23 21.91 6.35
N TYR A 79 8.91 21.77 6.27
CA TYR A 79 8.24 21.46 5.01
C TYR A 79 8.25 22.67 4.07
N THR A 80 8.97 22.57 2.95
CA THR A 80 8.95 23.55 1.87
C THR A 80 8.00 23.11 0.74
N GLU A 81 7.65 24.01 -0.18
CA GLU A 81 6.83 23.64 -1.35
C GLU A 81 7.49 22.54 -2.21
N GLU A 82 8.82 22.55 -2.31
CA GLU A 82 9.59 21.51 -3.01
C GLU A 82 9.47 20.15 -2.32
N ASP A 83 9.46 20.11 -0.98
CA ASP A 83 9.22 18.88 -0.23
C ASP A 83 7.79 18.35 -0.48
N TYR A 84 6.79 19.24 -0.50
CA TYR A 84 5.41 18.84 -0.81
C TYR A 84 5.27 18.21 -2.20
N PHE A 85 6.11 18.58 -3.17
CA PHE A 85 6.13 17.93 -4.48
C PHE A 85 6.50 16.45 -4.37
N TRP A 86 7.57 16.11 -3.63
CA TRP A 86 7.98 14.72 -3.41
C TRP A 86 6.90 13.91 -2.68
N TRP A 87 6.29 14.51 -1.67
CA TRP A 87 5.15 13.90 -0.96
C TRP A 87 3.96 13.63 -1.90
N ARG A 88 3.57 14.62 -2.73
CA ARG A 88 2.46 14.49 -3.71
C ARG A 88 2.71 13.37 -4.72
N ILE A 89 3.93 13.23 -5.21
CA ILE A 89 4.29 12.10 -6.09
C ILE A 89 4.16 10.78 -5.33
N GLY A 90 4.77 10.70 -4.14
CA GLY A 90 4.78 9.49 -3.31
C GLY A 90 3.37 8.98 -3.01
N ILE A 91 2.48 9.87 -2.55
CA ILE A 91 1.10 9.53 -2.21
C ILE A 91 0.29 9.16 -3.47
N SER A 92 0.52 9.83 -4.61
CA SER A 92 -0.18 9.52 -5.87
C SER A 92 0.10 8.10 -6.36
N PHE A 93 1.35 7.63 -6.25
CA PHE A 93 1.70 6.24 -6.57
C PHE A 93 1.08 5.23 -5.60
N GLN A 94 1.02 5.54 -4.31
CA GLN A 94 0.33 4.68 -3.33
C GLN A 94 -1.16 4.56 -3.67
N ILE A 95 -1.76 5.63 -4.15
CA ILE A 95 -3.19 5.69 -4.48
C ILE A 95 -3.50 5.00 -5.79
N LEU A 96 -2.61 5.11 -6.77
CA LEU A 96 -2.65 4.24 -7.94
C LEU A 96 -2.62 2.76 -7.53
N ALA A 97 -1.82 2.38 -6.54
CA ALA A 97 -1.79 1.01 -6.06
C ALA A 97 -3.14 0.57 -5.44
N PHE A 98 -3.79 1.42 -4.64
CA PHE A 98 -5.12 1.14 -4.09
C PHE A 98 -6.20 1.07 -5.18
N ALA A 99 -6.13 1.94 -6.18
CA ALA A 99 -7.00 1.89 -7.35
C ALA A 99 -6.85 0.55 -8.11
N LEU A 100 -5.62 0.11 -8.33
CA LEU A 100 -5.35 -1.19 -8.96
C LEU A 100 -5.87 -2.35 -8.09
N PHE A 101 -5.81 -2.26 -6.76
CA PHE A 101 -6.44 -3.25 -5.88
C PHE A 101 -7.96 -3.31 -6.06
N PHE A 102 -8.65 -2.18 -6.22
CA PHE A 102 -10.08 -2.18 -6.55
C PHE A 102 -10.37 -2.85 -7.89
N ILE A 103 -9.53 -2.64 -8.91
CA ILE A 103 -9.67 -3.32 -10.21
C ILE A 103 -9.52 -4.84 -10.01
N VAL A 104 -8.51 -5.28 -9.27
CA VAL A 104 -8.30 -6.70 -8.94
C VAL A 104 -9.54 -7.27 -8.23
N LEU A 105 -10.08 -6.54 -7.26
CA LEU A 105 -11.25 -6.92 -6.49
C LEU A 105 -12.49 -7.03 -7.37
N GLU A 106 -12.73 -6.05 -8.24
CA GLU A 106 -13.84 -6.08 -9.20
C GLU A 106 -13.74 -7.32 -10.11
N MET A 107 -12.53 -7.61 -10.62
CA MET A 107 -12.30 -8.74 -11.53
C MET A 107 -12.40 -10.10 -10.82
N ARG A 108 -11.86 -10.26 -9.61
CA ARG A 108 -11.78 -11.55 -8.91
C ARG A 108 -12.95 -11.85 -8.00
N VAL A 109 -13.39 -10.84 -7.24
CA VAL A 109 -14.35 -11.00 -6.16
C VAL A 109 -15.76 -10.70 -6.65
N MET A 110 -15.93 -9.51 -7.22
CA MET A 110 -17.25 -9.03 -7.64
C MET A 110 -17.65 -9.58 -9.01
N LYS A 111 -16.68 -10.05 -9.81
CA LYS A 111 -16.87 -10.56 -11.17
C LYS A 111 -17.54 -9.53 -12.09
N GLY A 112 -17.21 -8.25 -11.93
CA GLY A 112 -17.77 -7.15 -12.72
C GLY A 112 -19.18 -6.70 -12.32
N ARG A 113 -19.72 -7.17 -11.20
CA ARG A 113 -21.09 -6.85 -10.75
C ARG A 113 -21.29 -5.38 -10.37
N ASP A 114 -20.28 -4.78 -9.76
CA ASP A 114 -20.40 -3.45 -9.15
C ASP A 114 -19.85 -2.36 -10.07
N LYS A 115 -19.43 -2.73 -11.28
CA LYS A 115 -19.02 -1.82 -12.37
C LYS A 115 -18.01 -0.76 -11.90
N TYR A 116 -17.10 -1.13 -10.99
CA TYR A 116 -16.07 -0.25 -10.47
C TYR A 116 -16.59 0.94 -9.64
N ILE A 117 -17.83 0.90 -9.11
CA ILE A 117 -18.38 1.98 -8.27
C ILE A 117 -17.45 2.32 -7.08
N PRO A 118 -16.93 1.34 -6.30
CA PRO A 118 -16.00 1.65 -5.21
C PRO A 118 -14.72 2.34 -5.67
N LEU A 119 -14.20 1.98 -6.85
CA LEU A 119 -13.04 2.62 -7.46
C LEU A 119 -13.33 4.07 -7.85
N ILE A 120 -14.48 4.31 -8.49
CA ILE A 120 -14.89 5.65 -8.93
C ILE A 120 -15.07 6.57 -7.72
N LEU A 121 -15.77 6.10 -6.68
CA LEU A 121 -15.97 6.87 -5.44
C LEU A 121 -14.64 7.14 -4.73
N TYR A 122 -13.78 6.13 -4.62
CA TYR A 122 -12.43 6.28 -4.08
C TYR A 122 -11.65 7.40 -4.79
N PHE A 123 -11.59 7.36 -6.13
CA PHE A 123 -10.91 8.37 -6.92
C PHE A 123 -11.55 9.75 -6.81
N ALA A 124 -12.89 9.83 -6.84
CA ALA A 124 -13.61 11.09 -6.76
C ALA A 124 -13.31 11.81 -5.44
N PHE A 125 -13.42 11.09 -4.31
CA PHE A 125 -13.10 11.66 -3.00
C PHE A 125 -11.63 12.03 -2.87
N TYR A 126 -10.73 11.20 -3.39
CA TYR A 126 -9.31 11.52 -3.33
C TYR A 126 -8.94 12.75 -4.16
N LEU A 127 -9.36 12.82 -5.43
CA LEU A 127 -9.08 13.97 -6.30
C LEU A 127 -9.72 15.25 -5.74
N TYR A 128 -10.94 15.16 -5.22
CA TYR A 128 -11.59 16.30 -4.58
C TYR A 128 -10.82 16.75 -3.33
N GLY A 129 -10.36 15.82 -2.49
CA GLY A 129 -9.53 16.10 -1.33
C GLY A 129 -8.17 16.72 -1.68
N LEU A 130 -7.56 16.32 -2.80
CA LEU A 130 -6.35 16.95 -3.31
C LEU A 130 -6.61 18.38 -3.81
N ILE A 131 -7.66 18.59 -4.60
CA ILE A 131 -7.96 19.89 -5.22
C ILE A 131 -8.36 20.92 -4.16
N THR A 132 -9.16 20.50 -3.19
CA THR A 132 -9.68 21.39 -2.13
C THR A 132 -8.81 21.45 -0.89
N GLU A 133 -7.74 20.64 -0.85
CA GLU A 133 -6.85 20.44 0.31
C GLU A 133 -7.60 20.05 1.60
N GLN A 134 -8.82 19.53 1.46
CA GLN A 134 -9.66 19.14 2.59
C GLN A 134 -9.40 17.69 3.00
N VAL A 135 -8.79 17.54 4.17
CA VAL A 135 -8.43 16.25 4.78
C VAL A 135 -9.62 15.29 4.91
N ILE A 136 -10.84 15.80 5.13
CA ILE A 136 -12.03 14.95 5.30
C ILE A 136 -12.31 14.09 4.07
N TYR A 137 -12.06 14.58 2.86
CA TYR A 137 -12.28 13.80 1.64
C TYR A 137 -11.17 12.77 1.40
N ILE A 138 -9.95 13.06 1.85
CA ILE A 138 -8.87 12.06 1.89
C ILE A 138 -9.23 10.95 2.89
N MET A 139 -9.81 11.29 4.05
CA MET A 139 -10.31 10.30 5.02
C MET A 139 -11.45 9.45 4.43
N LEU A 140 -12.39 10.07 3.70
CA LEU A 140 -13.44 9.32 3.00
C LEU A 140 -12.85 8.35 1.98
N ALA A 141 -11.86 8.77 1.18
CA ALA A 141 -11.17 7.86 0.27
C ALA A 141 -10.51 6.68 1.01
N LEU A 142 -9.88 6.91 2.16
CA LEU A 142 -9.32 5.84 3.00
C LEU A 142 -10.39 4.89 3.56
N ILE A 143 -11.57 5.40 3.91
CA ILE A 143 -12.71 4.56 4.34
C ILE A 143 -13.15 3.66 3.19
N PHE A 144 -13.24 4.18 1.96
CA PHE A 144 -13.53 3.34 0.79
C PHE A 144 -12.45 2.27 0.58
N ALA A 145 -11.18 2.58 0.82
CA ALA A 145 -10.10 1.59 0.73
C ALA A 145 -10.27 0.41 1.72
N ALA A 146 -11.01 0.60 2.83
CA ALA A 146 -11.35 -0.49 3.76
C ALA A 146 -12.29 -1.53 3.14
N TRP A 147 -12.97 -1.21 2.04
CA TRP A 147 -13.74 -2.19 1.26
C TRP A 147 -12.87 -3.30 0.69
N ILE A 148 -11.59 -3.02 0.44
CA ILE A 148 -10.67 -3.99 -0.16
C ILE A 148 -10.50 -5.22 0.74
N PRO A 149 -10.07 -5.11 2.00
CA PRO A 149 -9.98 -6.28 2.88
C PRO A 149 -11.35 -6.91 3.17
N ILE A 150 -12.42 -6.13 3.28
CA ILE A 150 -13.78 -6.64 3.52
C ILE A 150 -14.23 -7.57 2.38
N ALA A 151 -13.95 -7.23 1.13
CA ALA A 151 -14.28 -8.08 0.00
C ALA A 151 -13.52 -9.42 0.04
N TYR A 152 -12.25 -9.43 0.47
CA TYR A 152 -11.50 -10.67 0.67
C TYR A 152 -12.02 -11.50 1.84
N LEU A 153 -12.47 -10.87 2.93
CA LEU A 153 -13.18 -11.56 4.02
C LEU A 153 -14.48 -12.20 3.52
N TYR A 154 -15.24 -11.50 2.70
CA TYR A 154 -16.45 -12.04 2.09
C TYR A 154 -16.16 -13.28 1.24
N VAL A 155 -15.10 -13.25 0.41
CA VAL A 155 -14.66 -14.45 -0.34
C VAL A 155 -14.27 -15.58 0.61
N ALA A 156 -13.56 -15.27 1.70
CA ALA A 156 -13.16 -16.27 2.68
C ALA A 156 -14.37 -16.95 3.34
N ILE A 157 -15.41 -16.19 3.67
CA ILE A 157 -16.65 -16.71 4.27
C ILE A 157 -17.35 -17.66 3.30
N GLN A 158 -17.41 -17.34 2.01
CA GLN A 158 -18.13 -18.13 1.00
C GLN A 158 -17.35 -19.29 0.38
N SER A 159 -16.04 -19.34 0.61
CA SER A 159 -15.15 -20.36 0.02
C SER A 159 -14.70 -21.36 1.07
N ASP A 160 -14.28 -22.55 0.66
CA ASP A 160 -13.68 -23.55 1.55
C ASP A 160 -12.22 -23.86 1.18
N GLY A 161 -11.52 -24.51 2.11
CA GLY A 161 -10.16 -25.04 1.91
C GLY A 161 -9.12 -23.98 1.54
N ASN A 162 -8.35 -24.25 0.48
CA ASN A 162 -7.23 -23.40 0.07
C ASN A 162 -7.66 -21.99 -0.37
N VAL A 163 -8.85 -21.85 -0.95
CA VAL A 163 -9.35 -20.53 -1.39
C VAL A 163 -9.65 -19.65 -0.18
N ARG A 164 -10.30 -20.20 0.85
CA ARG A 164 -10.55 -19.49 2.13
C ARG A 164 -9.24 -19.02 2.76
N LYS A 165 -8.26 -19.92 2.88
CA LYS A 165 -6.95 -19.60 3.48
C LYS A 165 -6.26 -18.46 2.73
N ARG A 166 -6.23 -18.52 1.40
CA ARG A 166 -5.62 -17.47 0.56
C ARG A 166 -6.31 -16.13 0.71
N ALA A 167 -7.64 -16.11 0.69
CA ALA A 167 -8.43 -14.89 0.85
C ALA A 167 -8.21 -14.24 2.23
N LEU A 168 -8.13 -15.03 3.30
CA LEU A 168 -7.78 -14.53 4.65
C LEU A 168 -6.37 -13.93 4.69
N LEU A 169 -5.37 -14.60 4.10
CA LEU A 169 -4.01 -14.07 4.04
C LEU A 169 -3.95 -12.73 3.31
N ILE A 170 -4.65 -12.60 2.17
CA ILE A 170 -4.74 -11.32 1.45
C ILE A 170 -5.41 -10.27 2.33
N SER A 171 -6.57 -10.58 2.92
CA SER A 171 -7.29 -9.64 3.78
C SER A 171 -6.43 -9.13 4.94
N PHE A 172 -5.83 -10.04 5.73
CA PHE A 172 -4.98 -9.65 6.85
C PHE A 172 -3.74 -8.89 6.40
N GLY A 173 -3.14 -9.28 5.26
CA GLY A 173 -2.05 -8.54 4.65
C GLY A 173 -2.42 -7.08 4.37
N ILE A 174 -3.58 -6.84 3.75
CA ILE A 174 -4.07 -5.48 3.45
C ILE A 174 -4.38 -4.70 4.73
N ILE A 175 -5.03 -5.31 5.72
CA ILE A 175 -5.35 -4.67 7.01
C ILE A 175 -4.05 -4.21 7.69
N ILE A 176 -3.07 -5.10 7.82
CA ILE A 176 -1.78 -4.77 8.45
C ILE A 176 -1.05 -3.68 7.65
N PHE A 177 -1.12 -3.72 6.33
CA PHE A 177 -0.52 -2.68 5.47
C PHE A 177 -1.16 -1.31 5.68
N MET A 178 -2.50 -1.25 5.76
CA MET A 178 -3.24 -0.01 6.03
C MET A 178 -2.95 0.54 7.42
N LEU A 179 -2.92 -0.32 8.45
CA LEU A 179 -2.52 0.08 9.80
C LEU A 179 -1.09 0.62 9.82
N ALA A 180 -0.15 -0.05 9.15
CA ALA A 180 1.22 0.43 9.06
C ALA A 180 1.31 1.80 8.36
N ALA A 181 0.50 2.06 7.33
CA ALA A 181 0.44 3.38 6.70
C ALA A 181 -0.09 4.46 7.65
N ILE A 182 -1.12 4.15 8.45
CA ILE A 182 -1.69 5.06 9.46
C ILE A 182 -0.64 5.41 10.53
N LEU A 183 0.15 4.43 10.98
CA LEU A 183 1.21 4.63 11.98
C LEU A 183 2.34 5.57 11.52
N MET A 184 2.47 5.81 10.21
CA MET A 184 3.43 6.77 9.66
C MET A 184 2.87 8.20 9.55
N SER A 185 1.62 8.42 9.98
CA SER A 185 1.04 9.76 10.01
C SER A 185 1.56 10.57 11.19
N SER A 186 1.99 11.81 10.94
CA SER A 186 2.43 12.75 11.98
C SER A 186 1.37 13.01 13.06
N VAL A 187 0.08 12.89 12.73
CA VAL A 187 -1.02 13.03 13.69
C VAL A 187 -1.01 11.87 14.69
N VAL A 188 -0.87 10.64 14.20
CA VAL A 188 -0.88 9.42 15.02
C VAL A 188 0.39 9.34 15.88
N ILE A 189 1.54 9.66 15.30
CA ILE A 189 2.82 9.67 16.02
C ILE A 189 2.76 10.64 17.21
N ARG A 190 2.24 11.86 16.99
CA ARG A 190 2.04 12.85 18.05
C ARG A 190 1.05 12.38 19.11
N ALA A 191 -0.07 11.77 18.70
CA ALA A 191 -1.08 11.28 19.63
C ALA A 191 -0.57 10.15 20.54
N LEU A 192 0.33 9.31 20.02
CA LEU A 192 0.96 8.21 20.78
C LEU A 192 2.17 8.67 21.62
N GLY A 193 2.67 9.88 21.41
CA GLY A 193 3.84 10.41 22.12
C GLY A 193 5.13 9.63 21.85
N MET A 194 5.22 8.95 20.70
CA MET A 194 6.38 8.15 20.31
C MET A 194 7.31 8.92 19.37
N GLU A 195 8.60 8.58 19.37
CA GLU A 195 9.56 9.16 18.43
C GLU A 195 9.22 8.75 16.99
N THR A 196 9.30 9.70 16.05
CA THR A 196 8.92 9.47 14.64
C THR A 196 9.67 8.30 14.01
N LEU A 197 11.00 8.22 14.22
CA LEU A 197 11.80 7.12 13.67
C LEU A 197 11.43 5.76 14.28
N GLN A 198 11.12 5.72 15.57
CA GLN A 198 10.64 4.50 16.24
C GLN A 198 9.32 4.02 15.61
N MET A 199 8.38 4.93 15.38
CA MET A 199 7.10 4.61 14.75
C MET A 199 7.25 4.16 13.30
N HIS A 200 8.13 4.81 12.54
CA HIS A 200 8.43 4.42 11.16
C HIS A 200 9.10 3.04 11.10
N PHE A 201 9.99 2.72 12.05
CA PHE A 201 10.57 1.39 12.20
C PHE A 201 9.49 0.33 12.50
N THR A 202 8.60 0.59 13.45
CA THR A 202 7.47 -0.31 13.76
C THR A 202 6.57 -0.52 12.55
N ALA A 203 6.21 0.55 11.85
CA ALA A 203 5.42 0.50 10.62
C ALA A 203 6.12 -0.32 9.53
N ASN A 204 7.45 -0.20 9.39
CA ASN A 204 8.22 -1.00 8.45
C ASN A 204 8.15 -2.51 8.78
N ILE A 205 8.29 -2.89 10.05
CA ILE A 205 8.13 -4.31 10.45
C ILE A 205 6.75 -4.84 10.08
N MET A 206 5.70 -4.06 10.38
CA MET A 206 4.33 -4.41 10.00
C MET A 206 4.18 -4.57 8.48
N LYS A 207 4.79 -3.69 7.68
CA LYS A 207 4.78 -3.80 6.21
C LYS A 207 5.47 -5.07 5.73
N ILE A 208 6.59 -5.49 6.34
CA ILE A 208 7.24 -6.76 5.99
C ILE A 208 6.28 -7.94 6.21
N ILE A 209 5.59 -7.96 7.36
CA ILE A 209 4.59 -9.00 7.66
C ILE A 209 3.46 -8.96 6.62
N ALA A 210 2.90 -7.78 6.36
CA ALA A 210 1.83 -7.58 5.39
C ALA A 210 2.22 -8.06 3.98
N ILE A 211 3.40 -7.66 3.50
CA ILE A 211 3.93 -8.04 2.19
C ILE A 211 4.00 -9.57 2.08
N ASN A 212 4.55 -10.25 3.10
CA ASN A 212 4.61 -11.72 3.12
C ASN A 212 3.21 -12.37 3.08
N LEU A 213 2.25 -11.88 3.87
CA LEU A 213 0.87 -12.38 3.85
C LEU A 213 0.22 -12.21 2.47
N LEU A 214 0.40 -11.05 1.84
CA LEU A 214 -0.10 -10.79 0.48
C LEU A 214 0.49 -11.77 -0.54
N TYR A 215 1.79 -12.03 -0.45
CA TYR A 215 2.47 -12.98 -1.35
C TYR A 215 1.98 -14.41 -1.18
N PHE A 216 1.89 -14.90 0.06
CA PHE A 216 1.38 -16.25 0.32
C PHE A 216 -0.11 -16.38 0.00
N GLY A 217 -0.89 -15.32 0.16
CA GLY A 217 -2.27 -15.27 -0.27
C GLY A 217 -2.43 -15.32 -1.79
N TYR A 218 -1.51 -14.68 -2.52
CA TYR A 218 -1.49 -14.67 -3.99
C TYR A 218 -0.98 -15.98 -4.64
N LYS A 219 -0.06 -16.69 -3.97
CA LYS A 219 0.54 -17.93 -4.48
C LYS A 219 -0.49 -19.06 -4.59
#